data_AF-A0A0L7LHW5-F1
#
_entry.id   AF-A0A0L7LHW5-F1
#
_cell.length_a   1.000
_cell.length_b   1.000
_cell.length_c   1.000
_cell.angle_alpha   90.00
_cell.angle_beta   90.00
_cell.angle_gamma   90.00
#
_symmetry.space_group_name_H-M   'P 1'
#
loop_
_entity.id
_entity.type
_entity.pdbx_description
1 polymer ?
#
loop_
_entity_poly.entity_id
_entity_poly.type
_entity_poly.pdbx_seq_one_letter_code
_entity_poly.pdbx_strand_id
1 'polypeptide(L)'
;MGEQQVFSELIELGRIISKREELQEYCNQQFPMILKGLPRRILHSGGECLLNTILHGLPDNLPESSRNKAKVIELVLETMRKESTSLTHCSGVVSRLCIELPKQLVEDLVRWCNDSVQSIVDDNDENMM
;
A
#
# COMPACT_ATOMS: atom_id res chain seq x y z
N MET A 1 -0.21 1.19 -21.70
CA MET A 1 0.59 0.20 -20.95
C MET A 1 -0.38 -0.69 -20.18
N GLY A 2 -0.23 -2.01 -20.22
CA GLY A 2 -1.12 -2.91 -19.48
C GLY A 2 -0.82 -2.88 -17.98
N GLU A 3 -1.81 -3.15 -17.12
CA GLU A 3 -1.63 -3.16 -15.65
C GLU A 3 -0.48 -4.08 -15.23
N GLN A 4 -0.39 -5.29 -15.81
CA GLN A 4 0.69 -6.22 -15.50
C GLN A 4 2.08 -5.66 -15.83
N GLN A 5 2.20 -4.89 -16.91
CA GLN A 5 3.45 -4.26 -17.30
C GLN A 5 3.88 -3.18 -16.29
N VAL A 6 2.93 -2.42 -15.75
CA VAL A 6 3.20 -1.42 -14.69
C VAL A 6 3.82 -2.08 -13.46
N PHE A 7 3.21 -3.15 -12.97
CA PHE A 7 3.67 -3.83 -11.77
C PHE A 7 4.99 -4.59 -11.98
N SER A 8 5.21 -5.18 -13.17
CA SER A 8 6.51 -5.77 -13.51
C SER A 8 7.62 -4.74 -13.50
N GLU A 9 7.41 -3.57 -14.11
CA GLU A 9 8.41 -2.50 -14.13
C GLU A 9 8.70 -1.96 -12.74
N LEU A 10 7.67 -1.75 -11.90
CA LEU A 10 7.85 -1.35 -10.50
C LEU A 10 8.76 -2.33 -9.74
N ILE A 11 8.52 -3.63 -9.89
CA ILE A 11 9.33 -4.65 -9.21
C ILE A 11 10.78 -4.60 -9.68
N GLU A 12 11.03 -4.42 -10.98
CA GLU A 12 12.40 -4.32 -11.50
C GLU A 12 13.11 -3.05 -11.03
N LEU A 13 12.44 -1.88 -11.06
CA LEU A 13 12.99 -0.63 -10.55
C LEU A 13 13.27 -0.70 -9.04
N GLY A 14 12.35 -1.30 -8.26
CA GLY A 14 12.45 -1.45 -6.81
C GLY A 14 13.61 -2.34 -6.34
N ARG A 15 14.15 -3.21 -7.21
CA ARG A 15 15.30 -4.07 -6.89
C ARG A 15 16.63 -3.32 -6.98
N ILE A 16 16.69 -2.22 -7.72
CA ILE A 16 17.94 -1.53 -8.06
C ILE A 16 18.02 -0.23 -7.26
N ILE A 17 18.88 -0.21 -6.22
CA ILE A 17 19.02 0.94 -5.31
C ILE A 17 19.37 2.24 -6.06
N SER A 18 20.22 2.16 -7.09
CA SER A 18 20.62 3.31 -7.89
C SER A 18 19.50 3.90 -8.75
N LYS A 19 18.37 3.20 -8.91
CA LYS A 19 17.21 3.64 -9.69
C LYS A 19 16.11 4.29 -8.85
N ARG A 20 16.43 4.77 -7.65
CA ARG A 20 15.44 5.35 -6.73
C ARG A 20 14.70 6.54 -7.36
N GLU A 21 15.39 7.41 -8.10
CA GLU A 21 14.77 8.56 -8.78
C GLU A 21 13.85 8.09 -9.92
N GLU A 22 14.30 7.14 -10.75
CA GLU A 22 13.47 6.51 -11.79
C GLU A 22 12.21 5.86 -11.19
N LEU A 23 12.33 5.17 -10.05
CA LEU A 23 11.20 4.58 -9.34
C LEU A 23 10.19 5.64 -8.89
N GLN A 24 10.66 6.78 -8.36
CA GLN A 24 9.78 7.86 -7.91
C GLN A 24 9.03 8.48 -9.09
N GLU A 25 9.74 8.78 -10.18
CA GLU A 25 9.14 9.32 -11.39
C GLU A 25 8.10 8.34 -11.96
N TYR A 26 8.45 7.05 -12.04
CA TYR A 26 7.55 6.02 -12.55
C TYR A 26 6.31 5.83 -11.66
N CYS A 27 6.47 5.82 -10.34
CA CYS A 27 5.36 5.76 -9.39
C CYS A 27 4.39 6.93 -9.60
N ASN A 28 4.91 8.15 -9.75
CA ASN A 28 4.07 9.33 -9.98
C ASN A 28 3.34 9.27 -11.32
N GLN A 29 4.04 8.91 -12.40
CA GLN A 29 3.45 8.81 -13.74
C GLN A 29 2.37 7.72 -13.82
N GLN A 30 2.56 6.59 -13.13
CA GLN A 30 1.66 5.44 -13.18
C GLN A 30 0.68 5.37 -12.00
N PHE A 31 0.67 6.37 -11.11
CA PHE A 31 -0.09 6.34 -9.86
C PHE A 31 -1.57 5.94 -10.03
N PRO A 32 -2.32 6.45 -11.04
CA PRO A 32 -3.70 6.03 -11.27
C PRO A 32 -3.84 4.53 -11.58
N MET A 33 -2.89 3.95 -12.34
CA MET A 33 -2.88 2.52 -12.66
C MET A 33 -2.46 1.68 -11.45
N ILE A 34 -1.54 2.19 -10.64
CA ILE A 34 -1.12 1.57 -9.38
C ILE A 34 -2.34 1.44 -8.46
N LEU A 35 -3.05 2.53 -8.18
CA LEU A 35 -4.25 2.51 -7.34
C LEU A 35 -5.30 1.53 -7.86
N LYS A 36 -5.52 1.49 -9.17
CA LYS A 36 -6.50 0.59 -9.77
C LYS A 36 -6.16 -0.90 -9.58
N GLY A 37 -4.89 -1.28 -9.72
CA GLY A 37 -4.48 -2.68 -9.67
C GLY A 37 -4.02 -3.18 -8.29
N LEU A 38 -3.68 -2.28 -7.38
CA LEU A 38 -3.11 -2.62 -6.09
C LEU A 38 -3.98 -3.55 -5.23
N PRO A 39 -5.32 -3.37 -5.11
CA PRO A 39 -6.16 -4.25 -4.29
C PRO A 39 -6.05 -5.73 -4.67
N ARG A 40 -5.99 -6.02 -5.97
CA ARG A 40 -5.80 -7.40 -6.44
C ARG A 40 -4.37 -7.87 -6.21
N ARG A 41 -3.38 -7.01 -6.47
CA ARG A 41 -1.96 -7.39 -6.42
C ARG A 41 -1.46 -7.62 -5.00
N ILE A 42 -1.97 -6.87 -4.03
CA ILE A 42 -1.53 -6.96 -2.63
C ILE A 42 -1.92 -8.29 -1.98
N LEU A 43 -2.93 -9.00 -2.50
CA LEU A 43 -3.40 -10.29 -2.00
C LEU A 43 -2.59 -11.49 -2.52
N HIS A 44 -1.72 -11.28 -3.52
CA HIS A 44 -0.91 -12.35 -4.09
C HIS A 44 0.48 -12.42 -3.43
N SER A 45 1.14 -13.57 -3.59
CA SER A 45 2.53 -13.78 -3.12
C SER A 45 3.46 -12.66 -3.62
N GLY A 46 4.24 -12.07 -2.72
CA GLY A 46 5.12 -10.94 -2.99
C GLY A 46 4.41 -9.57 -2.94
N GLY A 47 3.14 -9.52 -2.58
CA GLY A 47 2.39 -8.29 -2.37
C GLY A 47 3.03 -7.35 -1.35
N GLU A 48 3.62 -7.88 -0.28
CA GLU A 48 4.36 -7.13 0.73
C GLU A 48 5.62 -6.45 0.17
N CYS A 49 6.34 -7.13 -0.73
CA CYS A 49 7.50 -6.58 -1.43
C CYS A 49 7.06 -5.48 -2.39
N LEU A 50 5.98 -5.70 -3.14
CA LEU A 50 5.41 -4.70 -4.04
C LEU A 50 4.94 -3.46 -3.29
N LEU A 51 4.23 -3.63 -2.19
CA LEU A 51 3.80 -2.52 -1.33
C LEU A 51 5.01 -1.73 -0.84
N ASN A 52 6.03 -2.43 -0.35
CA ASN A 52 7.27 -1.79 0.07
C ASN A 52 7.90 -0.95 -1.06
N THR A 53 7.94 -1.48 -2.29
CA THR A 53 8.43 -0.77 -3.47
C THR A 53 7.62 0.50 -3.76
N ILE A 54 6.29 0.42 -3.73
CA ILE A 54 5.41 1.58 -3.97
C ILE A 54 5.63 2.65 -2.90
N LEU A 55 5.67 2.25 -1.62
CA LEU A 55 5.88 3.18 -0.50
C LEU A 55 7.25 3.87 -0.57
N HIS A 56 8.30 3.17 -1.03
CA HIS A 56 9.63 3.75 -1.25
C HIS A 56 9.71 4.66 -2.49
N GLY A 57 8.85 4.42 -3.49
CA GLY A 57 8.67 5.29 -4.65
C GLY A 57 7.86 6.56 -4.36
N LEU A 58 7.28 6.68 -3.16
CA LEU A 58 6.54 7.85 -2.71
C LEU A 58 7.28 8.49 -1.51
N PRO A 59 8.23 9.43 -1.74
CA PRO A 59 9.03 10.00 -0.65
C PRO A 59 8.21 10.94 0.26
N ASP A 60 8.55 10.99 1.55
CA ASP A 60 7.81 11.76 2.57
C ASP A 60 8.04 13.28 2.49
N ASN A 61 9.08 13.72 1.78
CA ASN A 61 9.51 15.13 1.71
C ASN A 61 8.68 15.99 0.74
N LEU A 62 7.76 15.40 -0.01
CA LEU A 62 6.90 16.10 -0.97
C LEU A 62 5.41 15.99 -0.53
N PRO A 63 4.68 17.11 -0.38
CA PRO A 63 3.29 17.08 0.09
C PRO A 63 2.34 16.23 -0.77
N GLU A 64 2.54 16.22 -2.09
CA GLU A 64 1.75 15.37 -3.00
C GLU A 64 2.04 13.89 -2.79
N SER A 65 3.32 13.54 -2.63
CA SER A 65 3.75 12.17 -2.39
C SER A 65 3.24 11.64 -1.04
N SER A 66 3.27 12.46 0.01
CA SER A 66 2.67 12.12 1.30
C SER A 66 1.17 11.81 1.18
N ARG A 67 0.40 12.63 0.43
CA ARG A 67 -1.02 12.36 0.16
C ARG A 67 -1.24 11.10 -0.67
N ASN A 68 -0.39 10.85 -1.65
CA ASN A 68 -0.45 9.63 -2.47
C ASN A 68 -0.12 8.38 -1.64
N LYS A 69 0.82 8.49 -0.70
CA LYS A 69 1.13 7.43 0.25
C LYS A 69 -0.05 7.13 1.17
N ALA A 70 -0.71 8.16 1.71
CA ALA A 70 -1.93 7.98 2.51
C ALA A 70 -3.02 7.24 1.73
N LYS A 71 -3.25 7.57 0.44
CA LYS A 71 -4.19 6.84 -0.43
C LYS A 71 -3.81 5.37 -0.62
N VAL A 72 -2.53 5.07 -0.77
CA VAL A 72 -2.04 3.69 -0.88
C VAL A 72 -2.30 2.93 0.42
N ILE A 73 -1.99 3.53 1.58
CA ILE A 73 -2.20 2.93 2.90
C ILE A 73 -3.70 2.66 3.11
N GLU A 74 -4.55 3.65 2.87
CA GLU A 74 -6.01 3.53 2.99
C GLU A 74 -6.54 2.37 2.14
N LEU A 75 -6.15 2.33 0.86
CA LEU A 75 -6.59 1.28 -0.06
C LEU A 75 -6.16 -0.11 0.39
N VAL A 76 -4.93 -0.25 0.91
CA VAL A 76 -4.44 -1.54 1.43
C VAL A 76 -5.19 -1.91 2.69
N LEU A 77 -5.39 -0.99 3.64
CA LEU A 77 -6.17 -1.26 4.85
C LEU A 77 -7.59 -1.73 4.51
N GLU A 78 -8.28 -1.04 3.60
CA GLU A 78 -9.61 -1.46 3.15
C GLU A 78 -9.61 -2.84 2.48
N THR A 79 -8.64 -3.10 1.62
CA THR A 79 -8.53 -4.40 0.92
C THR A 79 -8.29 -5.52 1.92
N MET A 80 -7.34 -5.32 2.84
CA MET A 80 -6.97 -6.31 3.85
C MET A 80 -8.04 -6.51 4.93
N ARG A 81 -9.05 -5.66 5.05
CA ARG A 81 -10.20 -5.94 5.93
C ARG A 81 -11.25 -6.82 5.24
N LYS A 82 -11.42 -6.67 3.93
CA LYS A 82 -12.53 -7.29 3.17
C LYS A 82 -12.18 -8.64 2.54
N GLU A 83 -10.91 -8.94 2.38
CA GLU A 83 -10.44 -10.08 1.58
C GLU A 83 -9.62 -11.04 2.44
N SER A 84 -10.04 -12.30 2.50
CA SER A 84 -9.34 -13.33 3.28
C SER A 84 -7.94 -13.59 2.73
N THR A 85 -6.95 -13.70 3.62
CA THR A 85 -5.59 -14.11 3.26
C THR A 85 -4.97 -14.98 4.35
N SER A 86 -3.82 -15.61 4.08
CA SER A 86 -3.06 -16.28 5.14
C SER A 86 -2.51 -15.27 6.17
N LEU A 87 -2.44 -15.69 7.43
CA LEU A 87 -1.90 -14.89 8.53
C LEU A 87 -0.46 -14.41 8.26
N THR A 88 0.38 -15.28 7.67
CA THR A 88 1.77 -14.92 7.31
C THR A 88 1.80 -13.79 6.30
N HIS A 89 0.94 -13.84 5.28
CA HIS A 89 0.85 -12.80 4.26
C HIS A 89 0.28 -11.50 4.83
N CYS A 90 -0.80 -11.58 5.62
CA CYS A 90 -1.38 -10.43 6.30
C CYS A 90 -0.34 -9.71 7.19
N SER A 91 0.38 -10.46 8.03
CA SER A 91 1.47 -9.93 8.85
C SER A 91 2.58 -9.30 8.01
N GLY A 92 2.92 -9.92 6.87
CA GLY A 92 3.85 -9.37 5.89
C GLY A 92 3.43 -8.00 5.36
N VAL A 93 2.17 -7.84 4.97
CA VAL A 93 1.62 -6.57 4.46
C VAL A 93 1.50 -5.52 5.57
N VAL A 94 0.89 -5.88 6.71
CA VAL A 94 0.64 -4.97 7.84
C VAL A 94 1.94 -4.43 8.42
N SER A 95 2.99 -5.26 8.52
CA SER A 95 4.30 -4.81 9.01
C SER A 95 4.91 -3.68 8.17
N ARG A 96 4.64 -3.63 6.85
CA ARG A 96 5.11 -2.55 5.97
C ARG A 96 4.29 -1.28 6.18
N LEU A 97 2.99 -1.41 6.42
CA LEU A 97 2.15 -0.27 6.78
C LEU A 97 2.59 0.33 8.13
N CYS A 98 2.87 -0.50 9.15
CA CYS A 98 3.28 -0.03 10.48
C CYS A 98 4.53 0.87 10.47
N ILE A 99 5.41 0.72 9.48
CA ILE A 99 6.60 1.58 9.32
C ILE A 99 6.20 2.98 8.80
N GLU A 100 5.14 3.06 8.00
CA GLU A 100 4.71 4.29 7.34
C GLU A 100 3.60 5.03 8.10
N LEU A 101 2.80 4.34 8.91
CA LEU A 101 1.72 4.93 9.71
C LEU A 101 2.20 6.13 10.57
N PRO A 102 3.31 6.06 11.33
CA PRO A 102 3.75 7.18 12.17
C PRO A 102 4.12 8.46 11.41
N LYS A 103 4.25 8.36 10.08
CA LYS A 103 4.60 9.48 9.19
C LYS A 103 3.37 10.15 8.57
N GLN A 104 2.18 9.60 8.79
CA GLN A 104 0.94 10.14 8.23
C GLN A 104 0.37 11.25 9.11
N LEU A 105 -0.60 11.98 8.56
CA LEU A 105 -1.33 13.00 9.29
C LEU A 105 -2.16 12.37 10.41
N VAL A 106 -2.26 13.08 11.55
CA VAL A 106 -3.00 12.60 12.73
C VAL A 106 -4.46 12.34 12.38
N GLU A 107 -5.04 13.17 11.52
CA GLU A 107 -6.42 13.05 11.06
C GLU A 107 -6.68 11.72 10.33
N ASP A 108 -5.75 11.30 9.47
CA ASP A 108 -5.84 10.01 8.77
C ASP A 108 -5.70 8.84 9.74
N LEU A 109 -4.76 8.93 10.70
CA LEU A 109 -4.58 7.90 11.72
C LEU A 109 -5.82 7.72 12.59
N VAL A 110 -6.40 8.81 13.09
CA VAL A 110 -7.63 8.77 13.88
C VAL A 110 -8.78 8.18 13.07
N ARG A 111 -8.93 8.58 11.80
CA ARG A 111 -9.94 8.04 10.90
C ARG A 111 -9.79 6.53 10.72
N TRP A 112 -8.61 6.05 10.35
CA TRP A 112 -8.39 4.61 10.14
C TRP A 112 -8.55 3.78 11.41
N CYS A 113 -8.19 4.34 12.59
CA CYS A 113 -8.48 3.70 13.87
C CYS A 113 -9.99 3.57 14.12
N ASN A 114 -10.76 4.63 13.86
CA ASN A 114 -12.21 4.58 13.97
C ASN A 114 -12.82 3.57 12.99
N ASP A 115 -12.33 3.51 11.76
CA ASP A 115 -12.76 2.52 10.76
C ASP A 115 -12.50 1.09 11.24
N SER A 116 -11.34 0.83 11.86
CA SER A 116 -11.03 -0.47 12.45
C SER A 116 -11.92 -0.81 13.65
N VAL A 117 -12.28 0.16 14.49
CA VAL A 117 -13.21 -0.08 15.60
C VAL A 117 -14.60 -0.40 15.04
N GLN A 118 -15.04 0.34 14.03
CA GLN A 118 -16.33 0.12 13.41
C GLN A 118 -16.40 -1.25 12.70
N SER A 119 -15.34 -1.69 12.04
CA SER A 119 -15.30 -3.02 11.40
C SER A 119 -15.47 -4.17 12.38
N ILE A 120 -14.91 -4.03 13.59
CA ILE A 120 -15.11 -4.98 14.70
C ILE A 120 -16.57 -4.99 15.16
N VAL A 121 -17.14 -3.81 15.38
CA VAL A 121 -18.53 -3.67 15.84
C VAL A 121 -19.50 -4.30 14.84
N ASP A 122 -19.22 -4.14 13.55
CA ASP A 122 -20.03 -4.64 12.45
C ASP A 122 -19.72 -6.10 12.07
N ASP A 123 -18.74 -6.75 12.72
CA ASP A 123 -18.26 -8.11 12.43
C ASP A 123 -17.95 -8.33 10.93
N ASN A 124 -17.27 -7.37 10.32
CA ASN A 124 -17.02 -7.33 8.87
C ASN A 124 -15.53 -7.35 8.47
N ASP A 125 -14.65 -7.66 9.43
CA ASP A 125 -13.21 -7.76 9.21
C ASP A 125 -12.78 -9.23 9.07
N GLU A 126 -12.55 -9.65 7.83
CA GLU A 126 -12.25 -11.04 7.46
C GLU A 126 -10.93 -11.56 8.06
N ASN A 127 -9.99 -10.67 8.39
CA ASN A 127 -8.67 -11.06 8.86
C ASN A 127 -8.47 -10.88 10.38
N MET A 128 -9.55 -10.61 11.12
CA MET A 128 -9.56 -10.56 12.59
C MET A 128 -10.21 -11.77 13.26
N MET A 129 -10.65 -12.77 12.48
CA MET A 129 -11.26 -14.02 12.94
C MET A 129 -10.24 -15.13 13.29
#